data_AF-A0A927M1T9-F1
#
_entry.id   AF-A0A927M1T9-F1
#
_cell.length_a   1.000
_cell.length_b   1.000
_cell.length_c   1.000
_cell.angle_alpha   90.00
_cell.angle_beta   90.00
_cell.angle_gamma   90.00
#
_symmetry.space_group_name_H-M   'P 1'
#
loop_
_entity.id
_entity.type
_entity.pdbx_description
1 polymer ?
#
loop_
_entity_poly.entity_id
_entity_poly.type
_entity_poly.pdbx_seq_one_letter_code
_entity_poly.pdbx_strand_id
1 'polypeptide(L)'
;MHANQPHARPRWRLLAIAGAAGMLTAAALTVAVPAAFADTLLTDNFEDGNSTGWSTSGGSWSVATDGSRVYRQSGQSSDARTLTGTTSWSDYAVQARVKPTGFNGANRHVGVIARAQSSSRYYALVVTSGGGVQLVKRDGSAPVALASGSGAVPVNSWATLRLEATGSSLRGYVNGSLAVQATDSVLPAGRVGLAASYASASFDDIEVATVTGTPPTGGPTGGPTLPPTGPPLDPGAPPIGFASVNSLGQNGTTGGAGGPTVTVSNATDFLTAVSQSGPLNIRVNGMIALPGPMHDVMSDKTIVGVGASSGITGGGLNIGLPVSDATSPPANAVHNVIVRNLNFRNTVDDAINVQMFSHHIWIDHNDLSAGYDGLIDIKRGSSYVTVSWNHTHHHTKNMLLGHDDSNAAQDTGYLKVTYHNNWFDRTPQRNPRVRFGDPVHVFNNYFVYNTDVGVACQLNSGCVVEGNYFEDVEVPWSISYAGSRGRLVARNNVLAGTSEQGDSGGSVTEPSTYYPYTVADPNGVRAAVMAGSGTGKLPF
;
A
#
# COMPACT_ATOMS: atom_id res chain seq x y z
N MET A 1 100.36 -14.17 10.82
CA MET A 1 100.36 -13.24 11.98
C MET A 1 99.11 -13.53 12.81
N HIS A 2 99.32 -13.92 14.07
CA HIS A 2 98.41 -13.98 15.25
C HIS A 2 96.94 -14.39 15.09
N ALA A 3 96.31 -15.18 15.97
CA ALA A 3 96.69 -16.16 16.99
C ALA A 3 95.37 -16.75 17.53
N ASN A 4 95.34 -18.07 17.72
CA ASN A 4 94.69 -18.85 18.79
C ASN A 4 93.36 -18.39 19.45
N GLN A 5 92.34 -19.23 19.24
CA GLN A 5 91.37 -19.80 20.22
C GLN A 5 91.98 -20.08 21.63
N PRO A 6 91.28 -20.45 22.75
CA PRO A 6 89.90 -20.98 22.91
C PRO A 6 89.18 -20.69 24.29
N HIS A 7 88.01 -21.34 24.49
CA HIS A 7 87.45 -21.99 25.71
C HIS A 7 86.97 -21.24 26.99
N ALA A 8 85.80 -21.74 27.44
CA ALA A 8 85.36 -22.06 28.81
C ALA A 8 84.56 -21.04 29.66
N ARG A 9 83.37 -21.51 30.07
CA ARG A 9 82.50 -21.06 31.20
C ARG A 9 83.16 -21.46 32.55
N PRO A 10 82.63 -21.18 33.78
CA PRO A 10 81.38 -20.50 34.20
C PRO A 10 81.54 -19.50 35.38
N ARG A 11 80.50 -18.72 35.73
CA ARG A 11 80.32 -18.16 37.08
C ARG A 11 78.84 -18.19 37.49
N TRP A 12 78.56 -18.86 38.60
CA TRP A 12 77.29 -18.88 39.32
C TRP A 12 77.07 -17.58 40.09
N ARG A 13 75.85 -17.02 40.02
CA ARG A 13 75.19 -16.32 41.15
C ARG A 13 73.66 -16.55 41.09
N LEU A 14 73.11 -16.67 42.29
CA LEU A 14 71.79 -17.19 42.66
C LEU A 14 70.60 -16.24 42.41
N LEU A 15 69.43 -16.89 42.30
CA LEU A 15 68.06 -16.52 42.70
C LEU A 15 67.39 -15.24 42.14
N ALA A 16 66.30 -15.45 41.39
CA ALA A 16 64.95 -15.20 41.89
C ALA A 16 63.91 -15.95 41.03
N ILE A 17 63.03 -16.69 41.70
CA ILE A 17 61.88 -17.39 41.13
C ILE A 17 60.75 -16.36 40.96
N ALA A 18 60.17 -16.27 39.76
CA ALA A 18 58.81 -15.77 39.57
C ALA A 18 58.25 -16.48 38.33
N GLY A 19 57.28 -17.38 38.56
CA GLY A 19 56.56 -18.07 37.50
C GLY A 19 55.54 -17.15 36.84
N ALA A 20 55.38 -17.30 35.53
CA ALA A 20 54.14 -16.99 34.84
C ALA A 20 54.05 -17.87 33.58
N ALA A 21 52.91 -18.54 33.46
CA ALA A 21 52.60 -19.57 32.48
C ALA A 21 52.66 -19.08 31.03
N GLY A 22 53.03 -20.00 30.13
CA GLY A 22 53.07 -19.75 28.70
C GLY A 22 51.68 -19.60 28.07
N MET A 23 51.63 -18.84 26.97
CA MET A 23 50.56 -18.92 25.99
C MET A 23 51.18 -19.19 24.62
N LEU A 24 50.89 -20.36 24.06
CA LEU A 24 51.02 -20.64 22.64
C LEU A 24 49.97 -19.82 21.89
N THR A 25 50.38 -18.94 20.99
CA THR A 25 49.49 -18.29 20.03
C THR A 25 49.27 -19.21 18.82
N ALA A 26 48.11 -19.86 18.78
CA ALA A 26 47.61 -20.50 17.57
C ALA A 26 47.02 -19.41 16.66
N ALA A 27 47.62 -19.19 15.50
CA ALA A 27 47.04 -18.35 14.45
C ALA A 27 45.88 -19.11 13.79
N ALA A 28 44.65 -18.78 14.18
CA ALA A 28 43.45 -19.26 13.49
C ALA A 28 43.27 -18.47 12.19
N LEU A 29 43.44 -19.14 11.06
CA LEU A 29 43.08 -18.62 9.74
C LEU A 29 41.54 -18.65 9.65
N THR A 30 40.86 -17.54 9.92
CA THR A 30 39.41 -17.44 9.75
C THR A 30 39.08 -17.28 8.26
N VAL A 31 38.72 -18.39 7.62
CA VAL A 31 38.00 -18.35 6.35
C VAL A 31 36.60 -17.80 6.65
N ALA A 32 36.31 -16.59 6.15
CA ALA A 32 34.98 -16.00 6.24
C ALA A 32 34.04 -16.77 5.31
N VAL A 33 33.27 -17.70 5.89
CA VAL A 33 32.10 -18.28 5.22
C VAL A 33 30.97 -17.24 5.33
N PRO A 34 30.25 -16.89 4.25
CA PRO A 34 29.10 -16.01 4.37
C PRO A 34 28.06 -16.65 5.30
N ALA A 35 27.56 -15.88 6.26
CA ALA A 35 26.57 -16.36 7.21
C ALA A 35 25.30 -16.80 6.47
N ALA A 36 24.94 -18.08 6.67
CA ALA A 36 23.62 -18.59 6.32
C ALA A 36 22.53 -17.78 7.05
N PHE A 37 21.40 -17.59 6.36
CA PHE A 37 20.22 -16.94 6.90
C PHE A 37 19.60 -17.76 8.04
N ALA A 38 19.10 -17.09 9.08
CA ALA A 38 18.57 -17.76 10.27
C ALA A 38 17.10 -18.15 10.08
N ASP A 39 16.27 -17.20 9.62
CA ASP A 39 14.88 -17.42 9.18
C ASP A 39 14.58 -16.52 7.98
N THR A 40 14.03 -17.10 6.92
CA THR A 40 13.53 -16.37 5.75
C THR A 40 12.23 -15.64 6.10
N LEU A 41 12.24 -14.31 5.97
CA LEU A 41 11.10 -13.42 6.22
C LEU A 41 10.26 -13.19 4.96
N LEU A 42 10.90 -13.06 3.80
CA LEU A 42 10.26 -12.82 2.51
C LEU A 42 11.17 -13.29 1.38
N THR A 43 10.57 -13.88 0.35
CA THR A 43 11.22 -14.14 -0.93
C THR A 43 10.33 -13.71 -2.07
N ASP A 44 10.91 -13.17 -3.12
CA ASP A 44 10.19 -12.93 -4.38
C ASP A 44 11.15 -13.07 -5.57
N ASN A 45 10.80 -13.95 -6.50
CA ASN A 45 11.52 -14.18 -7.75
C ASN A 45 10.70 -13.76 -8.99
N PHE A 46 9.50 -13.19 -8.80
CA PHE A 46 8.59 -12.71 -9.84
C PHE A 46 8.20 -13.74 -10.92
N GLU A 47 8.50 -15.02 -10.72
CA GLU A 47 8.21 -16.08 -11.70
C GLU A 47 6.71 -16.39 -11.79
N ASP A 48 5.93 -15.96 -10.81
CA ASP A 48 4.46 -15.99 -10.86
C ASP A 48 3.87 -14.92 -11.80
N GLY A 49 4.70 -14.01 -12.32
CA GLY A 49 4.32 -13.01 -13.31
C GLY A 49 3.63 -11.77 -12.74
N ASN A 50 3.63 -11.60 -11.43
CA ASN A 50 3.05 -10.43 -10.79
C ASN A 50 4.00 -9.84 -9.74
N SER A 51 3.70 -8.62 -9.30
CA SER A 51 4.43 -7.95 -8.21
C SER A 51 3.49 -7.73 -7.02
N THR A 52 2.60 -8.68 -6.75
CA THR A 52 1.63 -8.59 -5.64
C THR A 52 2.37 -8.41 -4.33
N GLY A 53 1.91 -7.47 -3.49
CA GLY A 53 2.56 -7.16 -2.22
C GLY A 53 3.72 -6.16 -2.31
N TRP A 54 4.07 -5.70 -3.52
CA TRP A 54 4.97 -4.58 -3.74
C TRP A 54 4.21 -3.30 -4.00
N SER A 55 4.70 -2.22 -3.41
CA SER A 55 4.07 -0.91 -3.50
C SER A 55 5.05 0.14 -4.01
N THR A 56 4.71 0.75 -5.14
CA THR A 56 5.61 1.66 -5.87
C THR A 56 5.41 3.12 -5.47
N SER A 57 6.49 3.88 -5.34
CA SER A 57 6.52 5.34 -5.27
C SER A 57 7.37 5.86 -6.43
N GLY A 58 6.72 6.54 -7.38
CA GLY A 58 7.33 6.98 -8.64
C GLY A 58 7.77 5.84 -9.57
N GLY A 59 8.31 6.21 -10.74
CA GLY A 59 8.82 5.29 -11.75
C GLY A 59 7.75 4.58 -12.58
N SER A 60 8.20 3.62 -13.37
CA SER A 60 7.37 2.74 -14.19
C SER A 60 7.80 1.31 -13.93
N TRP A 61 7.06 0.63 -13.05
CA TRP A 61 7.40 -0.70 -12.55
C TRP A 61 6.50 -1.77 -13.17
N SER A 62 7.07 -2.88 -13.61
CA SER A 62 6.33 -4.03 -14.10
C SER A 62 7.15 -5.31 -14.02
N VAL A 63 6.49 -6.46 -13.95
CA VAL A 63 7.17 -7.73 -14.22
C VAL A 63 7.41 -7.84 -15.72
N ALA A 64 8.64 -8.11 -16.11
CA ALA A 64 9.07 -8.20 -17.51
C ALA A 64 10.00 -9.40 -17.72
N THR A 65 10.23 -9.79 -18.97
CA THR A 65 11.17 -10.88 -19.30
C THR A 65 12.58 -10.36 -19.56
N ASP A 66 13.56 -11.09 -19.05
CA ASP A 66 15.00 -10.85 -19.19
C ASP A 66 15.78 -12.18 -19.09
N GLY A 67 15.40 -13.14 -19.92
CA GLY A 67 15.72 -14.55 -19.70
C GLY A 67 14.68 -15.19 -18.77
N SER A 68 14.73 -14.83 -17.48
CA SER A 68 13.71 -15.13 -16.46
C SER A 68 12.70 -13.98 -16.35
N ARG A 69 11.65 -14.11 -15.52
CA ARG A 69 10.81 -12.97 -15.15
C ARG A 69 11.56 -12.15 -14.10
N VAL A 70 11.51 -10.84 -14.25
CA VAL A 70 12.21 -9.89 -13.37
C VAL A 70 11.29 -8.72 -13.06
N TYR A 71 11.48 -8.08 -11.91
CA TYR A 71 10.80 -6.84 -11.61
C TYR A 71 11.59 -5.66 -12.16
N ARG A 72 11.03 -4.97 -13.14
CA ARG A 72 11.70 -3.96 -13.93
C ARG A 72 11.16 -2.58 -13.60
N GLN A 73 12.08 -1.68 -13.28
CA GLN A 73 11.88 -0.24 -13.35
C GLN A 73 12.41 0.24 -14.71
N SER A 74 11.55 0.83 -15.55
CA SER A 74 11.92 1.25 -16.91
C SER A 74 12.13 2.77 -17.09
N GLY A 75 11.60 3.60 -16.19
CA GLY A 75 11.62 5.07 -16.32
C GLY A 75 12.85 5.74 -15.72
N GLN A 76 13.39 6.80 -16.34
CA GLN A 76 14.55 7.54 -15.80
C GLN A 76 14.24 9.00 -15.42
N SER A 77 12.96 9.33 -15.26
CA SER A 77 12.47 10.70 -15.02
C SER A 77 12.11 11.01 -13.57
N SER A 78 12.23 10.03 -12.66
CA SER A 78 11.82 10.18 -11.27
C SER A 78 12.76 9.47 -10.31
N ASP A 79 12.66 9.83 -9.05
CA ASP A 79 13.24 9.09 -7.95
C ASP A 79 12.31 7.92 -7.57
N ALA A 80 12.53 6.75 -8.18
CA ALA A 80 11.61 5.62 -8.11
C ALA A 80 11.98 4.63 -7.00
N ARG A 81 10.96 4.12 -6.31
CA ARG A 81 11.08 3.13 -5.24
C ARG A 81 9.94 2.13 -5.29
N THR A 82 10.15 0.98 -4.69
CA THR A 82 9.08 0.03 -4.39
C THR A 82 9.38 -0.64 -3.06
N LEU A 83 8.38 -0.76 -2.19
CA LEU A 83 8.51 -1.27 -0.83
C LEU A 83 7.62 -2.50 -0.61
N THR A 84 8.06 -3.40 0.26
CA THR A 84 7.27 -4.55 0.72
C THR A 84 7.68 -4.97 2.15
N GLY A 85 6.93 -5.88 2.76
CA GLY A 85 7.11 -6.31 4.15
C GLY A 85 6.44 -5.39 5.18
N THR A 86 6.88 -5.48 6.44
CA THR A 86 6.31 -4.73 7.58
C THR A 86 7.31 -3.71 8.15
N THR A 87 6.80 -2.65 8.76
CA THR A 87 7.58 -1.62 9.46
C THR A 87 8.23 -2.13 10.75
N SER A 88 7.76 -3.28 11.26
CA SER A 88 8.22 -3.88 12.53
C SER A 88 9.55 -4.64 12.43
N TRP A 89 10.04 -4.93 11.22
CA TRP A 89 11.32 -5.62 11.03
C TRP A 89 12.49 -4.71 11.44
N SER A 90 13.27 -5.15 12.44
CA SER A 90 14.42 -4.42 12.98
C SER A 90 15.75 -4.96 12.47
N ASP A 91 16.08 -6.19 12.84
CA ASP A 91 17.38 -6.83 12.57
C ASP A 91 17.25 -7.89 11.49
N TYR A 92 17.66 -7.53 10.28
CA TYR A 92 17.55 -8.39 9.11
C TYR A 92 18.54 -7.98 8.01
N ALA A 93 18.64 -8.84 6.99
CA ALA A 93 19.33 -8.56 5.74
C ALA A 93 18.34 -8.62 4.58
N VAL A 94 18.48 -7.71 3.63
CA VAL A 94 17.83 -7.76 2.32
C VAL A 94 18.88 -8.05 1.26
N GLN A 95 18.58 -8.96 0.35
CA GLN A 95 19.39 -9.32 -0.80
C GLN A 95 18.54 -9.30 -2.05
N ALA A 96 19.13 -8.88 -3.17
CA ALA A 96 18.55 -9.03 -4.49
C ALA A 96 19.65 -9.10 -5.56
N ARG A 97 19.37 -9.77 -6.67
CA ARG A 97 20.09 -9.53 -7.93
C ARG A 97 19.61 -8.21 -8.50
N VAL A 98 20.56 -7.36 -8.89
CA VAL A 98 20.31 -6.02 -9.44
C VAL A 98 21.10 -5.86 -10.73
N LYS A 99 20.42 -5.43 -11.78
CA LYS A 99 21.01 -5.07 -13.07
C LYS A 99 20.62 -3.63 -13.43
N PRO A 100 21.50 -2.64 -13.25
CA PRO A 100 21.28 -1.29 -13.78
C PRO A 100 21.18 -1.35 -15.31
N THR A 101 20.18 -0.72 -15.91
CA THR A 101 20.00 -0.65 -17.38
C THR A 101 20.20 0.75 -17.94
N GLY A 102 20.25 1.77 -17.08
CA GLY A 102 20.59 3.13 -17.49
C GLY A 102 20.48 4.14 -16.36
N PHE A 103 21.21 5.24 -16.47
CA PHE A 103 21.22 6.36 -15.52
C PHE A 103 21.02 7.68 -16.27
N ASN A 104 20.10 8.52 -15.79
CA ASN A 104 19.87 9.84 -16.33
C ASN A 104 20.59 10.91 -15.48
N GLY A 105 21.86 11.11 -15.80
CA GLY A 105 22.73 12.13 -15.20
C GLY A 105 23.70 11.63 -14.15
N ALA A 106 24.38 12.58 -13.51
CA ALA A 106 25.31 12.31 -12.42
C ALA A 106 24.57 12.06 -11.09
N ASN A 107 25.24 11.38 -10.15
CA ASN A 107 24.72 11.10 -8.80
C ASN A 107 23.38 10.35 -8.81
N ARG A 108 23.20 9.45 -9.80
CA ARG A 108 22.06 8.53 -9.89
C ARG A 108 22.44 7.18 -9.35
N HIS A 109 21.46 6.41 -8.93
CA HIS A 109 21.75 5.17 -8.22
C HIS A 109 20.62 4.16 -8.33
N VAL A 110 20.97 2.88 -8.19
CA VAL A 110 20.01 1.77 -8.09
C VAL A 110 20.44 0.84 -6.97
N GLY A 111 19.51 0.18 -6.28
CA GLY A 111 19.89 -0.74 -5.20
C GLY A 111 18.75 -1.27 -4.34
N VAL A 112 19.11 -1.80 -3.18
CA VAL A 112 18.19 -2.40 -2.20
C VAL A 112 18.00 -1.50 -0.99
N ILE A 113 16.79 -1.50 -0.44
CA ILE A 113 16.34 -0.67 0.69
C ILE A 113 16.12 -1.55 1.92
N ALA A 114 16.61 -1.10 3.08
CA ALA A 114 16.31 -1.65 4.39
C ALA A 114 15.77 -0.56 5.34
N ARG A 115 15.04 -1.00 6.36
CA ARG A 115 14.38 -0.22 7.39
C ARG A 115 13.59 0.97 6.84
N ALA A 116 12.85 0.72 5.76
CA ALA A 116 11.98 1.72 5.17
C ALA A 116 10.75 1.96 6.05
N GLN A 117 10.68 3.14 6.64
CA GLN A 117 9.49 3.64 7.31
C GLN A 117 8.55 4.21 6.24
N SER A 118 9.06 5.05 5.33
CA SER A 118 8.31 5.58 4.19
C SER A 118 9.13 5.50 2.90
N SER A 119 8.54 5.89 1.76
CA SER A 119 9.26 6.13 0.51
C SER A 119 10.29 7.26 0.63
N SER A 120 10.23 8.06 1.68
CA SER A 120 11.17 9.15 1.97
C SER A 120 12.08 8.88 3.19
N ARG A 121 11.89 7.79 3.95
CA ARG A 121 12.63 7.46 5.19
C ARG A 121 13.12 6.02 5.21
N TYR A 122 14.40 5.79 4.90
CA TYR A 122 14.99 4.45 4.78
C TYR A 122 16.53 4.47 4.75
N TYR A 123 17.16 3.29 4.91
CA TYR A 123 18.55 3.06 4.49
C TYR A 123 18.60 2.30 3.17
N ALA A 124 19.60 2.57 2.33
CA ALA A 124 19.79 1.78 1.11
C ALA A 124 21.26 1.51 0.82
N LEU A 125 21.51 0.35 0.23
CA LEU A 125 22.76 0.02 -0.42
C LEU A 125 22.57 0.20 -1.91
N VAL A 126 23.34 1.12 -2.49
CA VAL A 126 23.14 1.52 -3.88
C VAL A 126 24.44 1.52 -4.67
N VAL A 127 24.35 1.14 -5.94
CA VAL A 127 25.41 1.34 -6.94
C VAL A 127 25.11 2.62 -7.70
N THR A 128 26.14 3.43 -7.96
CA THR A 128 25.98 4.79 -8.49
C THR A 128 26.40 4.90 -9.95
N SER A 129 25.89 5.93 -10.64
CA SER A 129 26.29 6.25 -12.02
C SER A 129 27.77 6.61 -12.17
N GLY A 130 28.46 6.93 -11.06
CA GLY A 130 29.91 7.14 -11.00
C GLY A 130 30.73 5.85 -10.80
N GLY A 131 30.11 4.67 -10.75
CA GLY A 131 30.80 3.38 -10.57
C GLY A 131 31.17 3.06 -9.12
N GLY A 132 30.59 3.75 -8.15
CA GLY A 132 30.80 3.50 -6.71
C GLY A 132 29.65 2.75 -6.07
N VAL A 133 29.86 2.35 -4.81
CA VAL A 133 28.84 1.78 -3.92
C VAL A 133 28.64 2.73 -2.75
N GLN A 134 27.41 2.97 -2.33
CA GLN A 134 27.10 3.83 -1.19
C GLN A 134 26.10 3.17 -0.25
N LEU A 135 26.33 3.36 1.05
CA LEU A 135 25.27 3.29 2.05
C LEU A 135 24.67 4.68 2.18
N VAL A 136 23.37 4.80 1.90
CA VAL A 136 22.64 6.07 1.98
C VAL A 136 21.57 5.99 3.04
N LYS A 137 21.36 7.11 3.74
CA LYS A 137 20.18 7.35 4.57
C LYS A 137 19.31 8.39 3.87
N ARG A 138 18.03 8.12 3.77
CA ARG A 138 17.02 9.13 3.49
C ARG A 138 16.16 9.30 4.73
N ASP A 139 15.93 10.54 5.14
CA ASP A 139 15.11 10.88 6.31
C ASP A 139 14.27 12.13 5.97
N GLY A 140 13.25 11.94 5.13
CA GLY A 140 12.37 12.98 4.58
C GLY A 140 12.96 13.74 3.40
N SER A 141 14.18 14.26 3.55
CA SER A 141 14.87 15.07 2.53
C SER A 141 15.69 14.24 1.52
N ALA A 142 16.56 14.87 0.73
CA ALA A 142 17.41 14.18 -0.24
C ALA A 142 18.32 13.13 0.45
N PRO A 143 18.61 11.98 -0.20
CA PRO A 143 19.47 10.95 0.39
C PRO A 143 20.88 11.49 0.71
N VAL A 144 21.39 11.14 1.87
CA VAL A 144 22.73 11.46 2.35
C VAL A 144 23.56 10.18 2.39
N ALA A 145 24.76 10.20 1.79
CA ALA A 145 25.69 9.07 1.90
C ALA A 145 26.26 9.01 3.33
N LEU A 146 26.06 7.88 4.00
CA LEU A 146 26.68 7.55 5.28
C LEU A 146 28.12 7.04 5.09
N ALA A 147 28.33 6.29 4.02
CA ALA A 147 29.63 5.77 3.62
C ALA A 147 29.68 5.50 2.12
N SER A 148 30.87 5.55 1.54
CA SER A 148 31.13 5.22 0.13
C SER A 148 32.23 4.18 0.04
N GLY A 149 32.12 3.28 -0.93
CA GLY A 149 33.09 2.22 -1.22
C GLY A 149 33.25 2.01 -2.72
N SER A 150 34.14 1.08 -3.08
CA SER A 150 34.38 0.65 -4.46
C SER A 150 33.66 -0.67 -4.75
N GLY A 151 33.23 -0.86 -6.00
CA GLY A 151 32.45 -2.04 -6.40
C GLY A 151 31.51 -1.71 -7.56
N ALA A 152 32.08 -1.34 -8.71
CA ALA A 152 31.30 -0.94 -9.87
C ALA A 152 30.43 -2.11 -10.37
N VAL A 153 29.16 -1.82 -10.65
CA VAL A 153 28.27 -2.71 -11.37
C VAL A 153 28.02 -2.07 -12.74
N PRO A 154 28.65 -2.56 -13.81
CA PRO A 154 28.44 -2.00 -15.13
C PRO A 154 26.97 -2.08 -15.54
N VAL A 155 26.54 -1.13 -16.36
CA VAL A 155 25.21 -1.18 -16.98
C VAL A 155 25.06 -2.48 -17.76
N ASN A 156 23.88 -3.09 -17.68
CA ASN A 156 23.51 -4.38 -18.25
C ASN A 156 24.27 -5.59 -17.67
N SER A 157 24.91 -5.45 -16.51
CA SER A 157 25.52 -6.57 -15.77
C SER A 157 24.77 -6.83 -14.47
N TRP A 158 24.48 -8.10 -14.19
CA TRP A 158 23.91 -8.52 -12.92
C TRP A 158 24.95 -8.49 -11.80
N ALA A 159 24.55 -8.01 -10.63
CA ALA A 159 25.29 -8.16 -9.39
C ALA A 159 24.33 -8.49 -8.24
N THR A 160 24.80 -9.24 -7.24
CA THR A 160 24.04 -9.46 -6.01
C THR A 160 24.36 -8.36 -5.02
N LEU A 161 23.36 -7.58 -4.62
CA LEU A 161 23.47 -6.59 -3.55
C LEU A 161 22.86 -7.16 -2.28
N ARG A 162 23.54 -7.03 -1.16
CA ARG A 162 23.03 -7.40 0.17
C ARG A 162 23.28 -6.29 1.17
N LEU A 163 22.23 -5.84 1.86
CA LEU A 163 22.29 -4.88 2.95
C LEU A 163 21.87 -5.55 4.25
N GLU A 164 22.80 -5.63 5.21
CA GLU A 164 22.53 -6.07 6.59
C GLU A 164 22.31 -4.85 7.47
N ALA A 165 21.21 -4.84 8.23
CA ALA A 165 20.90 -3.82 9.22
C ALA A 165 20.67 -4.50 10.57
N THR A 166 21.59 -4.32 11.52
CA THR A 166 21.54 -4.96 12.86
C THR A 166 21.89 -3.94 13.94
N GLY A 167 20.97 -3.68 14.87
CA GLY A 167 21.13 -2.60 15.83
C GLY A 167 21.39 -1.27 15.11
N SER A 168 22.55 -0.65 15.33
CA SER A 168 22.99 0.55 14.60
C SER A 168 23.96 0.25 13.45
N SER A 169 24.35 -1.00 13.23
CA SER A 169 25.32 -1.39 12.20
C SER A 169 24.64 -1.61 10.86
N LEU A 170 25.20 -0.99 9.82
CA LEU A 170 24.80 -1.15 8.43
C LEU A 170 25.99 -1.69 7.63
N ARG A 171 25.81 -2.83 6.96
CA ARG A 171 26.87 -3.47 6.16
C ARG A 171 26.35 -3.80 4.77
N GLY A 172 27.02 -3.26 3.75
CA GLY A 172 26.66 -3.42 2.36
C GLY A 172 27.66 -4.29 1.60
N TYR A 173 27.15 -5.28 0.89
CA TYR A 173 27.93 -6.26 0.14
C TYR A 173 27.56 -6.22 -1.33
N VAL A 174 28.58 -6.40 -2.19
CA VAL A 174 28.43 -6.59 -3.63
C VAL A 174 29.05 -7.92 -3.98
N ASN A 175 28.27 -8.82 -4.59
CA ASN A 175 28.68 -10.18 -4.96
C ASN A 175 29.31 -10.94 -3.77
N GLY A 176 28.69 -10.82 -2.59
CA GLY A 176 29.14 -11.47 -1.35
C GLY A 176 30.35 -10.81 -0.67
N SER A 177 31.01 -9.84 -1.31
CA SER A 177 32.15 -9.11 -0.72
C SER A 177 31.68 -7.85 -0.01
N LEU A 178 32.15 -7.61 1.22
CA LEU A 178 31.83 -6.39 1.97
C LEU A 178 32.40 -5.18 1.23
N ALA A 179 31.54 -4.32 0.71
CA ALA A 179 31.91 -3.15 -0.09
C ALA A 179 31.91 -1.86 0.72
N VAL A 180 31.02 -1.75 1.72
CA VAL A 180 30.82 -0.52 2.49
C VAL A 180 30.16 -0.83 3.84
N GLN A 181 30.46 -0.05 4.87
CA GLN A 181 29.80 -0.16 6.18
C GLN A 181 29.66 1.22 6.85
N ALA A 182 28.65 1.36 7.69
CA ALA A 182 28.38 2.57 8.47
C ALA A 182 27.68 2.23 9.81
N THR A 183 27.61 3.22 10.70
CA THR A 183 26.81 3.14 11.93
C THR A 183 25.83 4.29 11.95
N ASP A 184 24.53 4.00 12.11
CA ASP A 184 23.46 4.98 12.24
C ASP A 184 22.27 4.36 12.97
N SER A 185 21.60 5.12 13.84
CA SER A 185 20.50 4.63 14.68
C SER A 185 19.18 5.39 14.47
N VAL A 186 19.10 6.23 13.43
CA VAL A 186 17.91 7.06 13.18
C VAL A 186 16.69 6.21 12.79
N LEU A 187 16.91 5.13 12.02
CA LEU A 187 15.85 4.24 11.56
C LEU A 187 16.06 2.85 12.17
N PRO A 188 15.41 2.52 13.29
CA PRO A 188 15.66 1.26 14.01
C PRO A 188 14.96 0.04 13.40
N ALA A 189 13.89 0.26 12.65
CA ALA A 189 13.07 -0.77 12.01
C ALA A 189 12.37 -0.22 10.77
N GLY A 190 11.96 -1.11 9.88
CA GLY A 190 11.17 -0.76 8.70
C GLY A 190 11.13 -1.87 7.65
N ARG A 191 10.40 -1.59 6.57
CA ARG A 191 10.20 -2.44 5.39
C ARG A 191 11.48 -2.64 4.57
N VAL A 192 11.40 -3.58 3.63
CA VAL A 192 12.40 -3.71 2.55
C VAL A 192 11.92 -3.02 1.28
N GLY A 193 12.83 -2.84 0.33
CA GLY A 193 12.44 -2.34 -0.98
C GLY A 193 13.57 -2.30 -1.99
N LEU A 194 13.26 -1.69 -3.13
CA LEU A 194 14.18 -1.47 -4.24
C LEU A 194 14.17 0.02 -4.60
N ALA A 195 15.32 0.56 -5.00
CA ALA A 195 15.50 1.96 -5.34
C ALA A 195 16.08 2.11 -6.75
N ALA A 196 15.58 3.10 -7.50
CA ALA A 196 16.11 3.53 -8.79
C ALA A 196 15.94 5.05 -8.95
N SER A 197 16.98 5.81 -8.61
CA SER A 197 16.93 7.28 -8.62
C SER A 197 17.32 7.84 -9.98
N TYR A 198 16.33 8.32 -10.75
CA TYR A 198 16.45 8.72 -12.16
C TYR A 198 17.27 7.71 -12.97
N ALA A 199 16.96 6.44 -12.74
CA ALA A 199 17.69 5.30 -13.27
C ALA A 199 16.69 4.19 -13.60
N SER A 200 17.08 3.32 -14.52
CA SER A 200 16.33 2.11 -14.85
C SER A 200 17.13 0.88 -14.43
N ALA A 201 16.44 -0.17 -13.99
CA ALA A 201 17.04 -1.40 -13.54
C ALA A 201 16.07 -2.59 -13.57
N SER A 202 16.63 -3.79 -13.62
CA SER A 202 15.90 -5.04 -13.35
C SER A 202 16.38 -5.63 -12.02
N PHE A 203 15.43 -6.17 -11.27
CA PHE A 203 15.61 -6.77 -9.96
C PHE A 203 15.04 -8.18 -9.95
N ASP A 204 15.71 -9.10 -9.27
CA ASP A 204 15.30 -10.49 -9.21
C ASP A 204 15.90 -11.19 -7.98
N ASP A 205 15.38 -12.36 -7.62
CA ASP A 205 15.78 -13.18 -6.46
C ASP A 205 15.88 -12.36 -5.17
N ILE A 206 14.78 -11.72 -4.79
CA ILE A 206 14.68 -10.95 -3.55
C ILE A 206 14.60 -11.95 -2.41
N GLU A 207 15.47 -11.76 -1.42
CA GLU A 207 15.48 -12.55 -0.20
C GLU A 207 15.66 -11.63 1.01
N VAL A 208 14.78 -11.78 1.99
CA VAL A 208 14.84 -11.09 3.27
C VAL A 208 14.90 -12.12 4.36
N ALA A 209 15.81 -11.94 5.30
CA ALA A 209 15.97 -12.90 6.38
C ALA A 209 16.58 -12.26 7.62
N THR A 210 16.28 -12.85 8.77
CA THR A 210 16.88 -12.44 10.04
C THR A 210 18.38 -12.72 10.03
N VAL A 211 19.14 -11.77 10.60
CA VAL A 211 20.58 -11.88 10.78
C VAL A 211 20.83 -12.35 12.22
N THR A 212 21.55 -13.46 12.40
CA THR A 212 21.83 -13.97 13.75
C THR A 212 22.72 -13.01 14.52
N GLY A 213 22.09 -12.23 15.41
CA GLY A 213 22.70 -11.48 16.51
C GLY A 213 21.68 -11.45 17.66
N THR A 214 22.11 -11.89 18.83
CA THR A 214 21.38 -12.10 20.12
C THR A 214 19.90 -11.70 20.20
N PRO A 215 18.98 -12.59 20.62
CA PRO A 215 17.56 -12.27 20.79
C PRO A 215 17.31 -11.10 21.76
N PRO A 216 16.32 -10.22 21.51
CA PRO A 216 15.85 -9.31 22.53
C PRO A 216 15.12 -10.08 23.64
N THR A 217 15.65 -10.00 24.86
CA THR A 217 14.97 -10.40 26.08
C THR A 217 13.86 -9.42 26.42
N GLY A 218 12.64 -9.93 26.62
CA GLY A 218 11.60 -9.23 27.38
C GLY A 218 10.28 -9.04 26.62
N GLY A 219 9.46 -10.08 26.58
CA GLY A 219 8.02 -9.90 26.41
C GLY A 219 7.37 -9.58 27.76
N PRO A 220 6.28 -8.79 27.78
CA PRO A 220 5.20 -8.99 28.71
C PRO A 220 4.04 -9.66 27.98
N THR A 221 3.67 -10.82 28.53
CA THR A 221 2.41 -11.52 28.36
C THR A 221 1.23 -10.64 28.72
N GLY A 222 0.21 -10.62 27.85
CA GLY A 222 -1.09 -10.03 28.11
C GLY A 222 -1.95 -10.11 26.86
N GLY A 223 -2.42 -11.31 26.51
CA GLY A 223 -3.39 -11.47 25.43
C GLY A 223 -4.70 -10.77 25.78
N PRO A 224 -5.20 -9.83 24.96
CA PRO A 224 -6.54 -9.30 25.16
C PRO A 224 -7.55 -10.36 24.74
N THR A 225 -8.34 -10.81 25.72
CA THR A 225 -9.65 -11.44 25.52
C THR A 225 -10.50 -10.60 24.56
N LEU A 226 -10.99 -11.23 23.49
CA LEU A 226 -11.93 -10.63 22.55
C LEU A 226 -13.19 -10.13 23.28
N PRO A 227 -13.54 -8.82 23.19
CA PRO A 227 -14.88 -8.35 23.52
C PRO A 227 -15.87 -8.76 22.41
N PRO A 228 -17.18 -8.71 22.68
CA PRO A 228 -18.19 -9.49 21.96
C PRO A 228 -18.33 -9.06 20.49
N THR A 229 -18.67 -10.05 19.66
CA THR A 229 -19.22 -9.87 18.31
C THR A 229 -20.23 -8.73 18.32
N GLY A 230 -20.01 -7.72 17.48
CA GLY A 230 -21.02 -6.70 17.20
C GLY A 230 -22.36 -7.34 16.77
N PRO A 231 -23.46 -6.58 16.82
CA PRO A 231 -24.76 -7.10 16.42
C PRO A 231 -24.69 -7.72 15.01
N PRO A 232 -25.48 -8.79 14.73
CA PRO A 232 -25.57 -9.37 13.40
C PRO A 232 -25.82 -8.28 12.35
N LEU A 233 -25.06 -8.29 11.25
CA LEU A 233 -25.27 -7.38 10.14
C LEU A 233 -26.68 -7.61 9.56
N ASP A 234 -27.55 -6.61 9.66
CA ASP A 234 -28.89 -6.66 9.07
C ASP A 234 -28.79 -6.41 7.55
N PRO A 235 -29.03 -7.43 6.70
CA PRO A 235 -29.02 -7.23 5.25
C PRO A 235 -30.05 -6.21 4.77
N GLY A 236 -31.10 -5.91 5.54
CA GLY A 236 -32.15 -4.94 5.22
C GLY A 236 -31.94 -3.53 5.78
N ALA A 237 -30.86 -3.28 6.54
CA ALA A 237 -30.59 -1.94 7.08
C ALA A 237 -30.36 -0.93 5.94
N PRO A 238 -30.87 0.31 6.06
CA PRO A 238 -30.56 1.37 5.10
C PRO A 238 -29.06 1.77 5.20
N PRO A 239 -28.49 2.37 4.15
CA PRO A 239 -27.13 2.88 4.22
C PRO A 239 -27.01 3.93 5.33
N ILE A 240 -25.84 3.98 5.98
CA ILE A 240 -25.41 5.14 6.75
C ILE A 240 -24.63 6.06 5.81
N GLY A 241 -24.87 7.37 5.90
CA GLY A 241 -24.11 8.33 5.11
C GLY A 241 -24.89 8.94 3.96
N PHE A 242 -24.17 9.48 3.00
CA PHE A 242 -24.76 10.29 1.94
C PHE A 242 -25.73 9.56 1.03
N ALA A 243 -25.62 8.24 0.88
CA ALA A 243 -26.62 7.44 0.16
C ALA A 243 -27.99 7.40 0.84
N SER A 244 -28.11 7.78 2.12
CA SER A 244 -29.36 7.80 2.87
C SER A 244 -30.11 9.14 2.81
N VAL A 245 -29.48 10.18 2.26
CA VAL A 245 -30.01 11.54 2.28
C VAL A 245 -31.16 11.66 1.27
N ASN A 246 -32.18 12.45 1.59
CA ASN A 246 -33.24 12.77 0.64
C ASN A 246 -32.81 13.97 -0.21
N SER A 247 -32.50 13.74 -1.49
CA SER A 247 -32.09 14.80 -2.40
C SER A 247 -32.32 14.41 -3.86
N LEU A 248 -32.29 15.40 -4.76
CA LEU A 248 -32.42 15.18 -6.21
C LEU A 248 -33.66 14.34 -6.61
N GLY A 249 -34.75 14.44 -5.84
CA GLY A 249 -35.98 13.69 -6.08
C GLY A 249 -35.96 12.23 -5.61
N GLN A 250 -34.87 11.77 -4.98
CA GLN A 250 -34.72 10.43 -4.43
C GLN A 250 -34.72 10.47 -2.89
N ASN A 251 -35.38 9.49 -2.26
CA ASN A 251 -35.52 9.41 -0.80
C ASN A 251 -34.60 8.33 -0.21
N GLY A 252 -33.29 8.58 -0.24
CA GLY A 252 -32.29 7.58 0.12
C GLY A 252 -32.15 6.46 -0.92
N THR A 253 -31.29 5.48 -0.64
CA THR A 253 -30.99 4.38 -1.57
C THR A 253 -31.68 3.09 -1.12
N THR A 254 -32.54 2.56 -1.98
CA THR A 254 -33.31 1.32 -1.78
C THR A 254 -33.05 0.28 -2.86
N GLY A 255 -32.32 0.63 -3.92
CA GLY A 255 -31.96 -0.27 -5.01
C GLY A 255 -33.19 -0.80 -5.75
N GLY A 256 -33.23 -2.11 -5.96
CA GLY A 256 -34.33 -2.83 -6.59
C GLY A 256 -35.51 -3.15 -5.67
N ALA A 257 -35.62 -2.55 -4.49
CA ALA A 257 -36.70 -2.82 -3.54
C ALA A 257 -38.09 -2.67 -4.20
N GLY A 258 -38.99 -3.60 -3.90
CA GLY A 258 -40.33 -3.67 -4.52
C GLY A 258 -40.35 -4.26 -5.94
N GLY A 259 -39.19 -4.44 -6.57
CA GLY A 259 -39.04 -5.12 -7.85
C GLY A 259 -38.92 -6.65 -7.75
N PRO A 260 -39.02 -7.37 -8.88
CA PRO A 260 -38.77 -8.80 -8.92
C PRO A 260 -37.33 -9.16 -8.52
N THR A 261 -37.12 -10.44 -8.22
CA THR A 261 -35.78 -11.00 -7.97
C THR A 261 -35.41 -11.99 -9.07
N VAL A 262 -34.21 -11.85 -9.62
CA VAL A 262 -33.62 -12.78 -10.59
C VAL A 262 -32.31 -13.32 -10.04
N THR A 263 -31.96 -14.56 -10.40
CA THR A 263 -30.65 -15.14 -10.10
C THR A 263 -29.91 -15.37 -11.40
N VAL A 264 -28.68 -14.87 -11.49
CA VAL A 264 -27.84 -14.93 -12.70
C VAL A 264 -26.53 -15.61 -12.37
N SER A 265 -26.00 -16.39 -13.32
CA SER A 265 -24.76 -17.16 -13.16
C SER A 265 -23.85 -17.11 -14.38
N ASN A 266 -24.20 -16.30 -15.39
CA ASN A 266 -23.42 -16.10 -16.60
C ASN A 266 -23.51 -14.64 -17.05
N ALA A 267 -22.59 -14.24 -17.93
CA ALA A 267 -22.46 -12.86 -18.39
C ALA A 267 -23.71 -12.36 -19.13
N THR A 268 -24.29 -13.17 -20.02
CA THR A 268 -25.44 -12.75 -20.83
C THR A 268 -26.65 -12.41 -19.95
N ASP A 269 -26.98 -13.26 -18.99
CA ASP A 269 -28.10 -13.03 -18.08
C ASP A 269 -27.82 -11.84 -17.14
N PHE A 270 -26.59 -11.72 -16.65
CA PHE A 270 -26.18 -10.59 -15.81
C PHE A 270 -26.33 -9.26 -16.55
N LEU A 271 -25.75 -9.15 -17.75
CA LEU A 271 -25.77 -7.94 -18.56
C LEU A 271 -27.21 -7.56 -18.97
N THR A 272 -28.03 -8.56 -19.28
CA THR A 272 -29.46 -8.34 -19.56
C THR A 272 -30.18 -7.78 -18.34
N ALA A 273 -29.91 -8.30 -17.14
CA ALA A 273 -30.58 -7.88 -15.92
C ALA A 273 -30.19 -6.44 -15.50
N VAL A 274 -28.90 -6.08 -15.54
CA VAL A 274 -28.45 -4.74 -15.12
C VAL A 274 -28.91 -3.62 -16.06
N SER A 275 -29.20 -3.94 -17.33
CA SER A 275 -29.69 -2.99 -18.33
C SER A 275 -31.23 -2.86 -18.37
N GLN A 276 -31.98 -3.60 -17.54
CA GLN A 276 -33.43 -3.52 -17.52
C GLN A 276 -33.93 -2.22 -16.88
N SER A 277 -35.05 -1.69 -17.38
CA SER A 277 -35.72 -0.55 -16.76
C SER A 277 -36.49 -0.97 -15.50
N GLY A 278 -36.53 -0.07 -14.52
CA GLY A 278 -37.28 -0.24 -13.27
C GLY A 278 -36.60 -1.11 -12.21
N PRO A 279 -37.22 -1.22 -11.01
CA PRO A 279 -36.63 -1.92 -9.87
C PRO A 279 -36.35 -3.39 -10.14
N LEU A 280 -35.13 -3.86 -9.87
CA LEU A 280 -34.76 -5.27 -9.99
C LEU A 280 -33.71 -5.70 -8.95
N ASN A 281 -33.96 -6.84 -8.30
CA ASN A 281 -33.02 -7.49 -7.38
C ASN A 281 -32.28 -8.62 -8.14
N ILE A 282 -30.98 -8.45 -8.34
CA ILE A 282 -30.12 -9.33 -9.12
C ILE A 282 -29.21 -10.09 -8.15
N ARG A 283 -29.49 -11.37 -7.96
CA ARG A 283 -28.65 -12.29 -7.19
C ARG A 283 -27.60 -12.91 -8.11
N VAL A 284 -26.33 -12.55 -7.91
CA VAL A 284 -25.19 -13.12 -8.63
C VAL A 284 -24.79 -14.42 -7.94
N ASN A 285 -24.87 -15.54 -8.64
CA ASN A 285 -24.50 -16.85 -8.12
C ASN A 285 -23.24 -17.37 -8.84
N GLY A 286 -22.12 -17.34 -8.12
CA GLY A 286 -20.80 -17.68 -8.65
C GLY A 286 -20.03 -16.47 -9.18
N MET A 287 -18.82 -16.73 -9.65
CA MET A 287 -17.96 -15.72 -10.27
C MET A 287 -18.30 -15.61 -11.76
N ILE A 288 -18.78 -14.45 -12.21
CA ILE A 288 -19.16 -14.20 -13.60
C ILE A 288 -18.04 -13.45 -14.32
N ALA A 289 -17.50 -14.04 -15.39
CA ALA A 289 -16.54 -13.38 -16.25
C ALA A 289 -17.25 -12.45 -17.26
N LEU A 290 -17.05 -11.14 -17.15
CA LEU A 290 -17.61 -10.16 -18.07
C LEU A 290 -16.63 -9.81 -19.20
N PRO A 291 -17.09 -9.62 -20.44
CA PRO A 291 -16.25 -9.20 -21.56
C PRO A 291 -15.96 -7.70 -21.52
N GLY A 292 -14.92 -7.20 -22.21
CA GLY A 292 -14.69 -5.76 -22.34
C GLY A 292 -14.44 -5.03 -21.01
N PRO A 293 -14.27 -3.69 -21.03
CA PRO A 293 -13.83 -2.97 -19.85
C PRO A 293 -14.96 -2.69 -18.86
N MET A 294 -16.08 -2.12 -19.29
CA MET A 294 -17.12 -1.59 -18.40
C MET A 294 -18.52 -1.82 -18.96
N HIS A 295 -19.49 -2.09 -18.08
CA HIS A 295 -20.90 -2.39 -18.43
C HIS A 295 -21.89 -1.49 -17.72
N ASP A 296 -22.80 -0.90 -18.49
CA ASP A 296 -23.77 0.06 -17.96
C ASP A 296 -24.80 -0.60 -17.03
N VAL A 297 -25.02 0.03 -15.88
CA VAL A 297 -26.05 -0.34 -14.90
C VAL A 297 -27.12 0.75 -14.90
N MET A 298 -28.38 0.37 -15.12
CA MET A 298 -29.52 1.30 -15.04
C MET A 298 -29.95 1.59 -13.60
N SER A 299 -30.83 2.58 -13.41
CA SER A 299 -31.41 2.93 -12.11
C SER A 299 -32.18 1.77 -11.46
N ASP A 300 -32.40 1.88 -10.15
CA ASP A 300 -33.24 0.97 -9.36
C ASP A 300 -32.76 -0.48 -9.39
N LYS A 301 -31.49 -0.69 -9.05
CA LYS A 301 -30.88 -2.03 -9.04
C LYS A 301 -30.33 -2.39 -7.68
N THR A 302 -30.60 -3.61 -7.23
CA THR A 302 -29.83 -4.25 -6.17
C THR A 302 -29.05 -5.38 -6.80
N ILE A 303 -27.73 -5.29 -6.85
CA ILE A 303 -26.84 -6.34 -7.35
C ILE A 303 -26.14 -6.93 -6.14
N VAL A 304 -26.44 -8.20 -5.84
CA VAL A 304 -25.96 -8.86 -4.62
C VAL A 304 -25.38 -10.22 -4.90
N GLY A 305 -24.20 -10.52 -4.36
CA GLY A 305 -23.62 -11.87 -4.45
C GLY A 305 -24.32 -12.87 -3.51
N VAL A 306 -24.49 -14.10 -3.97
CA VAL A 306 -24.97 -15.23 -3.16
C VAL A 306 -23.77 -15.92 -2.51
N GLY A 307 -23.74 -16.02 -1.18
CA GLY A 307 -22.57 -16.51 -0.45
C GLY A 307 -21.30 -15.66 -0.64
N ALA A 308 -20.18 -16.15 -0.12
CA ALA A 308 -18.92 -15.41 -0.06
C ALA A 308 -18.11 -15.41 -1.37
N SER A 309 -18.40 -16.32 -2.30
CA SER A 309 -17.58 -16.54 -3.50
C SER A 309 -18.18 -15.99 -4.78
N SER A 310 -19.34 -15.33 -4.70
CA SER A 310 -20.00 -14.73 -5.86
C SER A 310 -19.36 -13.39 -6.22
N GLY A 311 -19.34 -13.06 -7.51
CA GLY A 311 -18.59 -11.90 -7.95
C GLY A 311 -18.51 -11.73 -9.46
N ILE A 312 -17.65 -10.79 -9.84
CA ILE A 312 -17.37 -10.38 -11.21
C ILE A 312 -15.86 -10.44 -11.45
N THR A 313 -15.47 -10.91 -12.63
CA THR A 313 -14.08 -10.84 -13.10
C THR A 313 -13.98 -10.40 -14.56
N GLY A 314 -12.86 -9.82 -14.97
CA GLY A 314 -12.64 -9.34 -16.33
C GLY A 314 -13.15 -7.91 -16.57
N GLY A 315 -14.47 -7.72 -16.65
CA GLY A 315 -15.09 -6.39 -16.81
C GLY A 315 -15.56 -5.77 -15.50
N GLY A 316 -15.83 -4.47 -15.50
CA GLY A 316 -16.38 -3.71 -14.37
C GLY A 316 -17.79 -3.16 -14.61
N LEU A 317 -18.32 -2.44 -13.62
CA LEU A 317 -19.66 -1.84 -13.66
C LEU A 317 -19.59 -0.33 -13.84
N ASN A 318 -20.27 0.19 -14.86
CA ASN A 318 -20.46 1.63 -15.08
C ASN A 318 -21.86 2.04 -14.63
N ILE A 319 -21.96 2.64 -13.45
CA ILE A 319 -23.18 3.26 -12.94
C ILE A 319 -23.18 4.71 -13.41
N GLY A 320 -23.70 4.94 -14.61
CA GLY A 320 -23.85 6.28 -15.13
C GLY A 320 -24.10 6.36 -16.62
N LEU A 321 -24.41 7.57 -17.06
CA LEU A 321 -24.63 7.88 -18.47
C LEU A 321 -23.30 7.98 -19.25
N PRO A 322 -23.35 7.94 -20.59
CA PRO A 322 -22.23 8.34 -21.42
C PRO A 322 -21.75 9.75 -21.08
N VAL A 323 -20.44 9.97 -21.24
CA VAL A 323 -19.81 11.26 -20.92
C VAL A 323 -20.36 12.38 -21.79
N SER A 324 -20.64 13.54 -21.17
CA SER A 324 -21.05 14.79 -21.79
C SER A 324 -20.50 15.98 -20.99
N ASP A 325 -20.67 17.19 -21.54
CA ASP A 325 -20.27 18.47 -20.95
C ASP A 325 -21.31 19.06 -19.99
N ALA A 326 -22.34 18.29 -19.62
CA ALA A 326 -23.37 18.73 -18.69
C ALA A 326 -22.77 19.18 -17.35
N THR A 327 -23.21 20.33 -16.85
CA THR A 327 -22.80 20.90 -15.56
C THR A 327 -23.92 20.85 -14.50
N SER A 328 -25.05 20.25 -14.85
CA SER A 328 -26.17 19.95 -13.95
C SER A 328 -26.71 18.53 -14.20
N PRO A 329 -27.31 17.89 -13.18
CA PRO A 329 -27.88 16.55 -13.32
C PRO A 329 -28.93 16.50 -14.45
N PRO A 330 -28.76 15.62 -15.45
CA PRO A 330 -29.81 15.35 -16.42
C PRO A 330 -30.97 14.60 -15.74
N ALA A 331 -32.19 14.77 -16.27
CA ALA A 331 -33.39 14.15 -15.70
C ALA A 331 -33.34 12.61 -15.64
N ASN A 332 -32.51 12.00 -16.52
CA ASN A 332 -32.29 10.56 -16.59
C ASN A 332 -30.95 10.12 -15.96
N ALA A 333 -30.34 10.93 -15.10
CA ALA A 333 -29.15 10.50 -14.34
C ALA A 333 -29.44 9.16 -13.64
N VAL A 334 -28.48 8.22 -13.70
CA VAL A 334 -28.65 6.90 -13.09
C VAL A 334 -28.70 7.07 -11.57
N HIS A 335 -29.65 6.42 -10.91
CA HIS A 335 -29.83 6.58 -9.48
C HIS A 335 -30.35 5.32 -8.79
N ASN A 336 -30.24 5.31 -7.46
CA ASN A 336 -30.83 4.27 -6.64
C ASN A 336 -30.27 2.87 -6.96
N VAL A 337 -28.94 2.71 -6.83
CA VAL A 337 -28.24 1.44 -7.10
C VAL A 337 -27.51 0.95 -5.86
N ILE A 338 -27.65 -0.34 -5.57
CA ILE A 338 -26.95 -1.06 -4.50
C ILE A 338 -26.04 -2.12 -5.15
N VAL A 339 -24.76 -2.14 -4.78
CA VAL A 339 -23.79 -3.17 -5.16
C VAL A 339 -23.22 -3.81 -3.90
N ARG A 340 -23.56 -5.07 -3.63
CA ARG A 340 -23.27 -5.70 -2.34
C ARG A 340 -22.77 -7.14 -2.40
N ASN A 341 -21.92 -7.52 -1.45
CA ASN A 341 -21.49 -8.90 -1.25
C ASN A 341 -20.86 -9.55 -2.50
N LEU A 342 -20.14 -8.78 -3.31
CA LEU A 342 -19.48 -9.27 -4.52
C LEU A 342 -17.97 -9.22 -4.39
N ASN A 343 -17.32 -10.24 -4.95
CA ASN A 343 -15.90 -10.19 -5.24
C ASN A 343 -15.70 -9.50 -6.60
N PHE A 344 -14.72 -8.62 -6.73
CA PHE A 344 -14.26 -8.04 -7.99
C PHE A 344 -12.78 -8.39 -8.17
N ARG A 345 -12.45 -9.06 -9.28
CA ARG A 345 -11.08 -9.55 -9.57
C ARG A 345 -10.69 -9.32 -11.01
N ASN A 346 -9.42 -8.99 -11.27
CA ASN A 346 -8.86 -8.94 -12.63
C ASN A 346 -9.68 -8.04 -13.58
N THR A 347 -10.15 -6.91 -13.09
CA THR A 347 -10.89 -5.96 -13.93
C THR A 347 -9.91 -5.28 -14.87
N VAL A 348 -10.22 -5.21 -16.16
CA VAL A 348 -9.33 -4.63 -17.19
C VAL A 348 -9.41 -3.10 -17.25
N ASP A 349 -10.26 -2.50 -16.42
CA ASP A 349 -10.44 -1.06 -16.17
C ASP A 349 -10.80 -0.89 -14.67
N ASP A 350 -11.62 0.11 -14.32
CA ASP A 350 -12.24 0.27 -13.01
C ASP A 350 -13.08 -0.96 -12.62
N ALA A 351 -13.15 -1.33 -11.34
CA ALA A 351 -14.10 -2.38 -10.92
C ALA A 351 -15.53 -1.83 -10.82
N ILE A 352 -15.69 -0.66 -10.20
CA ILE A 352 -16.94 0.08 -10.15
C ILE A 352 -16.65 1.55 -10.48
N ASN A 353 -17.32 2.07 -11.51
CA ASN A 353 -17.30 3.49 -11.87
C ASN A 353 -18.69 4.09 -11.65
N VAL A 354 -18.76 5.21 -10.94
CA VAL A 354 -19.99 6.02 -10.76
C VAL A 354 -19.76 7.37 -11.41
N GLN A 355 -20.54 7.70 -12.43
CA GLN A 355 -20.29 8.91 -13.22
C GLN A 355 -21.55 9.63 -13.73
N MET A 356 -21.36 10.83 -14.26
CA MET A 356 -22.36 11.62 -14.98
C MET A 356 -23.61 11.89 -14.13
N PHE A 357 -23.37 12.55 -12.99
CA PHE A 357 -24.37 12.93 -11.99
C PHE A 357 -25.16 11.77 -11.37
N SER A 358 -24.65 10.54 -11.49
CA SER A 358 -25.30 9.40 -10.87
C SER A 358 -25.35 9.56 -9.36
N HIS A 359 -26.47 9.16 -8.75
CA HIS A 359 -26.70 9.51 -7.34
C HIS A 359 -27.52 8.50 -6.54
N HIS A 360 -27.35 8.53 -5.21
CA HIS A 360 -27.98 7.57 -4.30
C HIS A 360 -27.51 6.15 -4.63
N ILE A 361 -26.20 5.95 -4.43
CA ILE A 361 -25.51 4.70 -4.71
C ILE A 361 -24.92 4.14 -3.42
N TRP A 362 -25.10 2.85 -3.16
CA TRP A 362 -24.55 2.16 -2.01
C TRP A 362 -23.67 0.98 -2.42
N ILE A 363 -22.38 1.08 -2.13
CA ILE A 363 -21.38 0.05 -2.44
C ILE A 363 -20.93 -0.56 -1.11
N ASP A 364 -21.38 -1.78 -0.82
CA ASP A 364 -21.30 -2.33 0.53
C ASP A 364 -20.89 -3.82 0.65
N HIS A 365 -20.03 -4.16 1.60
CA HIS A 365 -19.59 -5.56 1.83
C HIS A 365 -18.98 -6.25 0.59
N ASN A 366 -18.28 -5.53 -0.27
CA ASN A 366 -17.60 -6.12 -1.41
C ASN A 366 -16.12 -6.39 -1.09
N ASP A 367 -15.53 -7.33 -1.81
CA ASP A 367 -14.10 -7.63 -1.81
C ASP A 367 -13.53 -7.24 -3.18
N LEU A 368 -12.61 -6.27 -3.24
CA LEU A 368 -12.10 -5.75 -4.51
C LEU A 368 -10.57 -5.79 -4.53
N SER A 369 -9.99 -6.41 -5.54
CA SER A 369 -8.55 -6.51 -5.70
C SER A 369 -8.11 -6.82 -7.13
N ALA A 370 -6.82 -6.63 -7.41
CA ALA A 370 -6.20 -6.96 -8.69
C ALA A 370 -6.94 -6.34 -9.90
N GLY A 371 -7.34 -5.06 -9.79
CA GLY A 371 -7.87 -4.30 -10.92
C GLY A 371 -6.76 -3.75 -11.81
N TYR A 372 -7.14 -3.01 -12.87
CA TYR A 372 -6.19 -2.34 -13.75
C TYR A 372 -6.06 -0.83 -13.46
N ASP A 373 -7.18 -0.09 -13.41
CA ASP A 373 -7.19 1.34 -13.05
C ASP A 373 -7.68 1.58 -11.62
N GLY A 374 -8.91 2.03 -11.40
CA GLY A 374 -9.52 2.18 -10.07
C GLY A 374 -10.13 0.87 -9.56
N LEU A 375 -10.31 0.72 -8.24
CA LEU A 375 -11.31 -0.22 -7.72
C LEU A 375 -12.67 0.46 -7.69
N ILE A 376 -12.75 1.64 -7.06
CA ILE A 376 -14.00 2.42 -7.00
C ILE A 376 -13.73 3.86 -7.38
N ASP A 377 -14.18 4.26 -8.57
CA ASP A 377 -14.06 5.62 -9.06
C ASP A 377 -15.43 6.32 -9.05
N ILE A 378 -15.49 7.52 -8.47
CA ILE A 378 -16.71 8.34 -8.38
C ILE A 378 -16.36 9.72 -8.95
N LYS A 379 -16.98 10.08 -10.07
CA LYS A 379 -16.56 11.26 -10.85
C LYS A 379 -17.74 11.98 -11.50
N ARG A 380 -17.46 13.12 -12.12
CA ARG A 380 -18.36 13.84 -13.05
C ARG A 380 -19.72 14.17 -12.42
N GLY A 381 -19.69 14.91 -11.32
CA GLY A 381 -20.89 15.41 -10.64
C GLY A 381 -21.73 14.36 -9.91
N SER A 382 -21.28 13.10 -9.85
CA SER A 382 -21.94 12.05 -9.07
C SER A 382 -22.04 12.45 -7.60
N SER A 383 -23.09 12.05 -6.88
CA SER A 383 -23.30 12.53 -5.51
C SER A 383 -24.20 11.60 -4.71
N TYR A 384 -24.24 11.76 -3.38
CA TYR A 384 -25.08 10.93 -2.52
C TYR A 384 -24.67 9.45 -2.58
N VAL A 385 -23.38 9.19 -2.33
CA VAL A 385 -22.81 7.84 -2.39
C VAL A 385 -22.31 7.41 -1.01
N THR A 386 -22.54 6.16 -0.63
CA THR A 386 -21.93 5.52 0.54
C THR A 386 -21.11 4.32 0.07
N VAL A 387 -19.85 4.27 0.51
CA VAL A 387 -18.93 3.15 0.34
C VAL A 387 -18.66 2.58 1.73
N SER A 388 -19.21 1.41 2.05
CA SER A 388 -19.15 0.87 3.42
C SER A 388 -18.76 -0.59 3.51
N TRP A 389 -18.04 -0.99 4.55
CA TRP A 389 -17.74 -2.40 4.83
C TRP A 389 -17.05 -3.15 3.68
N ASN A 390 -16.43 -2.46 2.72
CA ASN A 390 -15.70 -3.12 1.64
C ASN A 390 -14.28 -3.46 2.11
N HIS A 391 -13.72 -4.56 1.61
CA HIS A 391 -12.30 -4.87 1.72
C HIS A 391 -11.66 -4.61 0.36
N THR A 392 -10.81 -3.59 0.31
CA THR A 392 -10.01 -3.28 -0.89
C THR A 392 -8.57 -3.61 -0.63
N HIS A 393 -7.96 -4.42 -1.50
CA HIS A 393 -6.61 -4.89 -1.25
C HIS A 393 -5.78 -5.17 -2.49
N HIS A 394 -4.46 -5.19 -2.31
CA HIS A 394 -3.50 -5.60 -3.34
C HIS A 394 -3.74 -4.88 -4.68
N HIS A 395 -3.89 -3.55 -4.62
CA HIS A 395 -4.18 -2.71 -5.78
C HIS A 395 -3.62 -1.31 -5.60
N THR A 396 -2.97 -0.76 -6.63
CA THR A 396 -2.22 0.51 -6.51
C THR A 396 -3.11 1.74 -6.41
N LYS A 397 -4.08 1.88 -7.32
CA LYS A 397 -4.95 3.06 -7.45
C LYS A 397 -6.34 2.71 -6.92
N ASN A 398 -6.58 2.88 -5.62
CA ASN A 398 -7.76 2.32 -4.99
C ASN A 398 -9.08 3.05 -5.34
N MET A 399 -9.29 4.26 -4.82
CA MET A 399 -10.55 4.99 -4.96
C MET A 399 -10.36 6.47 -5.33
N LEU A 400 -10.71 6.84 -6.56
CA LEU A 400 -10.69 8.24 -7.01
C LEU A 400 -12.06 8.89 -6.82
N LEU A 401 -12.09 10.07 -6.21
CA LEU A 401 -13.26 10.93 -6.09
C LEU A 401 -12.98 12.27 -6.80
N GLY A 402 -13.51 12.44 -8.00
CA GLY A 402 -13.21 13.57 -8.88
C GLY A 402 -11.94 13.35 -9.71
N HIS A 403 -12.10 13.22 -11.03
CA HIS A 403 -11.07 12.67 -11.91
C HIS A 403 -10.02 13.68 -12.40
N ASP A 404 -10.42 14.93 -12.63
CA ASP A 404 -9.63 15.93 -13.36
C ASP A 404 -9.65 17.28 -12.62
N ASP A 405 -8.49 17.91 -12.47
CA ASP A 405 -8.29 19.21 -11.83
C ASP A 405 -9.03 20.35 -12.57
N SER A 406 -9.37 20.16 -13.84
CA SER A 406 -10.08 21.14 -14.69
C SER A 406 -11.60 20.93 -14.74
N ASN A 407 -12.15 19.97 -13.98
CA ASN A 407 -13.57 19.61 -14.03
C ASN A 407 -14.45 20.33 -12.97
N ALA A 408 -13.97 21.45 -12.44
CA ALA A 408 -14.66 22.18 -11.38
C ALA A 408 -16.11 22.55 -11.72
N ALA A 409 -16.41 22.87 -12.99
CA ALA A 409 -17.74 23.26 -13.45
C ALA A 409 -18.78 22.15 -13.31
N GLN A 410 -18.36 20.89 -13.36
CA GLN A 410 -19.23 19.71 -13.24
C GLN A 410 -19.21 19.14 -11.80
N ASP A 411 -18.08 19.23 -11.11
CA ASP A 411 -17.87 18.55 -9.81
C ASP A 411 -18.17 19.43 -8.58
N THR A 412 -18.03 20.76 -8.67
CA THR A 412 -18.23 21.66 -7.53
C THR A 412 -19.69 21.64 -7.05
N GLY A 413 -19.89 21.40 -5.75
CA GLY A 413 -21.21 21.28 -5.13
C GLY A 413 -21.76 19.84 -5.09
N TYR A 414 -21.18 18.93 -5.88
CA TYR A 414 -21.53 17.51 -5.91
C TYR A 414 -20.50 16.67 -5.13
N LEU A 415 -20.30 15.41 -5.52
CA LEU A 415 -19.31 14.49 -4.94
C LEU A 415 -19.45 14.33 -3.42
N LYS A 416 -20.69 14.32 -2.92
CA LYS A 416 -21.00 14.04 -1.51
C LYS A 416 -20.93 12.53 -1.27
N VAL A 417 -19.82 12.09 -0.67
CA VAL A 417 -19.52 10.66 -0.49
C VAL A 417 -19.12 10.35 0.95
N THR A 418 -19.65 9.25 1.48
CA THR A 418 -19.29 8.70 2.78
C THR A 418 -18.48 7.41 2.58
N TYR A 419 -17.34 7.30 3.27
CA TYR A 419 -16.53 6.09 3.36
C TYR A 419 -16.51 5.64 4.82
N HIS A 420 -17.10 4.49 5.14
CA HIS A 420 -17.07 4.00 6.52
C HIS A 420 -16.94 2.50 6.70
N ASN A 421 -16.25 2.09 7.77
CA ASN A 421 -16.02 0.68 8.10
C ASN A 421 -15.34 -0.13 6.98
N ASN A 422 -14.65 0.51 6.04
CA ASN A 422 -13.90 -0.17 5.00
C ASN A 422 -12.53 -0.62 5.53
N TRP A 423 -12.02 -1.71 4.93
CA TRP A 423 -10.66 -2.20 5.12
C TRP A 423 -9.80 -1.83 3.91
N PHE A 424 -8.91 -0.88 4.09
CA PHE A 424 -7.93 -0.42 3.10
C PHE A 424 -6.59 -1.13 3.33
N ASP A 425 -6.40 -2.30 2.72
CA ASP A 425 -5.32 -3.22 3.01
C ASP A 425 -4.28 -3.29 1.88
N ARG A 426 -3.05 -2.81 2.10
CA ARG A 426 -1.99 -2.82 1.07
C ARG A 426 -2.43 -2.13 -0.22
N THR A 427 -3.16 -1.03 -0.07
CA THR A 427 -3.53 -0.11 -1.16
C THR A 427 -2.69 1.16 -1.03
N PRO A 428 -1.62 1.32 -1.82
CA PRO A 428 -0.65 2.40 -1.66
C PRO A 428 -1.28 3.79 -1.57
N GLN A 429 -2.18 4.12 -2.50
CA GLN A 429 -2.73 5.46 -2.64
C GLN A 429 -4.23 5.44 -2.99
N ARG A 430 -4.84 6.63 -2.91
CA ARG A 430 -6.25 6.91 -3.21
C ARG A 430 -7.19 6.19 -2.23
N ASN A 431 -7.04 6.44 -0.93
CA ASN A 431 -7.89 5.81 0.10
C ASN A 431 -8.76 6.82 0.90
N PRO A 432 -9.70 7.57 0.31
CA PRO A 432 -9.83 7.94 -1.10
C PRO A 432 -8.88 9.10 -1.48
N ARG A 433 -8.76 9.37 -2.79
CA ARG A 433 -8.18 10.61 -3.32
C ARG A 433 -9.30 11.52 -3.84
N VAL A 434 -9.44 12.70 -3.25
CA VAL A 434 -10.62 13.57 -3.38
C VAL A 434 -10.27 14.89 -4.06
N ARG A 435 -11.16 15.33 -4.96
CA ARG A 435 -11.21 16.67 -5.54
C ARG A 435 -12.63 17.23 -5.48
N PHE A 436 -12.75 18.53 -5.24
CA PHE A 436 -13.98 19.35 -5.23
C PHE A 436 -15.10 18.96 -4.24
N GLY A 437 -15.27 17.67 -3.90
CA GLY A 437 -16.32 17.20 -3.01
C GLY A 437 -16.27 17.90 -1.66
N ASP A 438 -17.42 18.43 -1.24
CA ASP A 438 -17.56 19.11 0.05
C ASP A 438 -19.00 18.96 0.59
N PRO A 439 -19.20 18.35 1.78
CA PRO A 439 -18.20 17.58 2.53
C PRO A 439 -18.09 16.13 2.01
N VAL A 440 -16.91 15.54 2.19
CA VAL A 440 -16.63 14.10 2.09
C VAL A 440 -16.34 13.58 3.49
N HIS A 441 -16.95 12.47 3.88
CA HIS A 441 -16.88 11.95 5.24
C HIS A 441 -16.21 10.58 5.27
N VAL A 442 -15.10 10.46 5.98
CA VAL A 442 -14.29 9.24 6.07
C VAL A 442 -14.19 8.83 7.54
N PHE A 443 -14.94 7.82 7.97
CA PHE A 443 -14.99 7.45 9.39
C PHE A 443 -15.00 5.95 9.70
N ASN A 444 -14.49 5.56 10.88
CA ASN A 444 -14.43 4.17 11.33
C ASN A 444 -13.78 3.19 10.34
N ASN A 445 -12.87 3.64 9.46
CA ASN A 445 -12.17 2.76 8.52
C ASN A 445 -10.87 2.25 9.13
N TYR A 446 -10.42 1.09 8.65
CA TYR A 446 -9.12 0.52 8.98
C TYR A 446 -8.18 0.62 7.77
N PHE A 447 -7.12 1.39 7.94
CA PHE A 447 -6.06 1.60 6.96
C PHE A 447 -4.83 0.82 7.40
N VAL A 448 -4.33 -0.08 6.55
CA VAL A 448 -3.15 -0.87 6.87
C VAL A 448 -2.23 -1.06 5.68
N TYR A 449 -0.92 -0.86 5.90
CA TYR A 449 0.12 -1.00 4.88
C TYR A 449 -0.09 -0.13 3.63
N ASN A 450 -0.69 1.06 3.78
CA ASN A 450 -0.80 2.03 2.69
C ASN A 450 0.52 2.81 2.58
N THR A 451 1.31 2.54 1.56
CA THR A 451 2.70 3.01 1.42
C THR A 451 2.86 4.31 0.63
N ASP A 452 1.81 5.12 0.53
CA ASP A 452 1.89 6.46 -0.04
C ASP A 452 0.99 7.39 0.78
N VAL A 453 -0.32 7.30 0.60
CA VAL A 453 -1.28 8.12 1.35
C VAL A 453 -2.55 7.35 1.67
N GLY A 454 -3.07 7.54 2.89
CA GLY A 454 -4.44 7.20 3.25
C GLY A 454 -5.43 8.11 2.52
N VAL A 455 -5.92 9.14 3.20
CA VAL A 455 -6.89 10.09 2.62
C VAL A 455 -6.18 11.28 1.99
N ALA A 456 -6.40 11.56 0.70
CA ALA A 456 -5.88 12.78 0.05
C ALA A 456 -7.03 13.71 -0.33
N CYS A 457 -6.99 14.98 0.11
CA CYS A 457 -8.06 15.97 -0.13
C CYS A 457 -7.51 17.23 -0.80
N GLN A 458 -7.92 17.46 -2.04
CA GLN A 458 -7.29 18.40 -2.97
C GLN A 458 -8.34 19.29 -3.64
N LEU A 459 -7.89 20.32 -4.38
CA LEU A 459 -8.75 21.13 -5.25
C LEU A 459 -9.97 21.70 -4.49
N ASN A 460 -9.70 22.29 -3.32
CA ASN A 460 -10.70 22.86 -2.41
C ASN A 460 -11.80 21.90 -1.90
N SER A 461 -11.62 20.58 -2.05
CA SER A 461 -12.48 19.58 -1.40
C SER A 461 -12.51 19.78 0.12
N GLY A 462 -13.61 19.47 0.78
CA GLY A 462 -13.73 19.47 2.23
C GLY A 462 -13.87 18.05 2.76
N CYS A 463 -12.90 17.56 3.54
CA CYS A 463 -12.93 16.22 4.11
C CYS A 463 -13.00 16.22 5.64
N VAL A 464 -13.86 15.39 6.20
CA VAL A 464 -13.83 15.04 7.62
C VAL A 464 -13.31 13.62 7.76
N VAL A 465 -12.17 13.46 8.43
CA VAL A 465 -11.48 12.18 8.65
C VAL A 465 -11.52 11.87 10.15
N GLU A 466 -12.43 11.00 10.57
CA GLU A 466 -12.66 10.79 12.01
C GLU A 466 -12.87 9.35 12.47
N GLY A 467 -12.39 8.99 13.66
CA GLY A 467 -12.61 7.64 14.19
C GLY A 467 -11.91 6.52 13.44
N ASN A 468 -10.93 6.82 12.57
CA ASN A 468 -10.25 5.79 11.77
C ASN A 468 -9.03 5.22 12.51
N TYR A 469 -8.63 4.00 12.13
CA TYR A 469 -7.41 3.37 12.61
C TYR A 469 -6.41 3.25 11.46
N PHE A 470 -5.26 3.91 11.58
CA PHE A 470 -4.17 3.85 10.61
C PHE A 470 -3.01 3.03 11.19
N GLU A 471 -2.68 1.92 10.55
CA GLU A 471 -1.59 1.01 10.95
C GLU A 471 -0.56 0.90 9.82
N ASP A 472 0.71 1.23 10.08
CA ASP A 472 1.78 1.09 9.08
C ASP A 472 1.54 1.86 7.77
N VAL A 473 0.85 3.00 7.88
CA VAL A 473 0.53 3.92 6.79
C VAL A 473 1.63 4.98 6.65
N GLU A 474 2.07 5.25 5.43
CA GLU A 474 3.10 6.25 5.15
C GLU A 474 2.65 7.65 5.58
N VAL A 475 1.66 8.22 4.89
CA VAL A 475 0.97 9.46 5.27
C VAL A 475 -0.50 9.15 5.56
N PRO A 476 -1.01 9.32 6.79
CA PRO A 476 -2.39 8.92 7.11
C PRO A 476 -3.43 9.78 6.36
N TRP A 477 -3.17 11.06 6.18
CA TRP A 477 -3.96 11.95 5.34
C TRP A 477 -3.15 13.14 4.83
N SER A 478 -3.57 13.75 3.72
CA SER A 478 -2.93 14.96 3.21
C SER A 478 -3.89 15.91 2.50
N ILE A 479 -3.65 17.21 2.65
CA ILE A 479 -4.27 18.28 1.84
C ILE A 479 -3.34 18.93 0.82
N SER A 480 -2.10 18.46 0.71
CA SER A 480 -1.11 18.94 -0.27
C SER A 480 -0.53 17.86 -1.16
N TYR A 481 -1.11 16.65 -1.13
CA TYR A 481 -0.66 15.50 -1.91
C TYR A 481 -0.37 15.83 -3.39
N ALA A 482 -1.27 16.56 -4.06
CA ALA A 482 -1.03 17.12 -5.38
C ALA A 482 -1.99 18.30 -5.67
N GLY A 483 -1.71 19.07 -6.72
CA GLY A 483 -2.58 20.18 -7.14
C GLY A 483 -2.73 21.27 -6.07
N SER A 484 -3.80 22.06 -6.14
CA SER A 484 -4.11 23.05 -5.10
C SER A 484 -4.67 22.38 -3.84
N ARG A 485 -4.48 23.05 -2.69
CA ARG A 485 -4.83 22.48 -1.39
C ARG A 485 -6.34 22.25 -1.24
N GLY A 486 -6.71 21.16 -0.57
CA GLY A 486 -8.05 20.97 -0.02
C GLY A 486 -8.20 21.55 1.38
N ARG A 487 -9.30 21.18 2.04
CA ARG A 487 -9.61 21.44 3.45
C ARG A 487 -9.88 20.11 4.14
N LEU A 488 -9.33 19.91 5.33
CA LEU A 488 -9.47 18.67 6.06
C LEU A 488 -9.50 18.90 7.57
N VAL A 489 -10.49 18.29 8.21
CA VAL A 489 -10.59 18.17 9.67
C VAL A 489 -10.31 16.72 10.05
N ALA A 490 -9.22 16.47 10.77
CA ALA A 490 -8.89 15.16 11.33
C ALA A 490 -9.19 15.15 12.83
N ARG A 491 -9.97 14.18 13.33
CA ARG A 491 -10.28 14.06 14.76
C ARG A 491 -10.48 12.61 15.19
N ASN A 492 -10.14 12.27 16.43
CA ASN A 492 -10.39 10.95 17.00
C ASN A 492 -9.83 9.77 16.15
N ASN A 493 -8.68 9.94 15.48
CA ASN A 493 -8.05 8.85 14.72
C ASN A 493 -6.92 8.21 15.56
N VAL A 494 -6.70 6.91 15.39
CA VAL A 494 -5.52 6.22 15.93
C VAL A 494 -4.46 6.11 14.85
N LEU A 495 -3.23 6.52 15.19
CA LEU A 495 -2.04 6.40 14.34
C LEU A 495 -1.07 5.41 14.99
N ALA A 496 -0.93 4.23 14.40
CA ALA A 496 0.01 3.18 14.82
C ALA A 496 1.02 2.93 13.71
N GLY A 497 2.31 3.15 13.96
CA GLY A 497 3.35 2.88 12.95
C GLY A 497 3.33 3.79 11.72
N THR A 498 2.69 4.97 11.80
CA THR A 498 2.72 5.93 10.68
C THR A 498 4.07 6.61 10.54
N SER A 499 4.55 6.76 9.30
CA SER A 499 5.94 7.17 9.05
C SER A 499 6.12 8.67 8.79
N GLU A 500 5.06 9.33 8.34
CA GLU A 500 4.98 10.77 8.12
C GLU A 500 3.73 11.35 8.81
N GLN A 501 3.80 12.63 9.15
CA GLN A 501 2.65 13.34 9.72
C GLN A 501 1.68 13.73 8.60
N GLY A 502 0.38 13.61 8.86
CA GLY A 502 -0.62 14.15 7.94
C GLY A 502 -0.71 15.67 8.04
N ASP A 503 -1.02 16.34 6.92
CA ASP A 503 -1.32 17.77 6.91
C ASP A 503 -2.82 18.04 6.81
N SER A 504 -3.32 18.92 7.67
CA SER A 504 -4.74 19.27 7.81
C SER A 504 -4.92 20.79 7.95
N GLY A 505 -6.12 21.29 7.71
CA GLY A 505 -6.41 22.73 7.81
C GLY A 505 -7.67 23.15 7.07
N GLY A 506 -8.11 24.38 7.34
CA GLY A 506 -9.38 24.91 6.85
C GLY A 506 -10.58 24.43 7.65
N SER A 507 -11.78 24.80 7.21
CA SER A 507 -13.06 24.36 7.76
C SER A 507 -13.82 23.50 6.76
N VAL A 508 -14.59 22.54 7.25
CA VAL A 508 -15.41 21.63 6.43
C VAL A 508 -16.81 21.60 7.03
N THR A 509 -17.83 21.50 6.20
CA THR A 509 -19.21 21.39 6.69
C THR A 509 -19.37 20.07 7.47
N GLU A 510 -19.97 20.13 8.65
CA GLU A 510 -20.13 18.94 9.51
C GLU A 510 -21.06 17.90 8.85
N PRO A 511 -20.63 16.63 8.68
CA PRO A 511 -21.46 15.59 8.06
C PRO A 511 -22.80 15.35 8.80
N SER A 512 -22.85 15.63 10.11
CA SER A 512 -24.05 15.46 10.94
C SER A 512 -25.19 16.40 10.58
N THR A 513 -24.93 17.45 9.79
CA THR A 513 -25.98 18.29 9.23
C THR A 513 -26.75 17.61 8.10
N TYR A 514 -26.22 16.52 7.53
CA TYR A 514 -26.83 15.79 6.42
C TYR A 514 -27.50 14.49 6.85
N TYR A 515 -26.87 13.73 7.76
CA TYR A 515 -27.39 12.44 8.24
C TYR A 515 -26.89 12.13 9.66
N PRO A 516 -27.65 11.34 10.44
CA PRO A 516 -27.17 10.83 11.71
C PRO A 516 -26.12 9.72 11.51
N TYR A 517 -25.11 9.68 12.36
CA TYR A 517 -24.10 8.62 12.40
C TYR A 517 -23.50 8.51 13.81
N THR A 518 -22.70 7.48 14.04
CA THR A 518 -21.94 7.30 15.28
C THR A 518 -20.50 6.95 14.95
N VAL A 519 -19.58 7.69 15.56
CA VAL A 519 -18.15 7.40 15.52
C VAL A 519 -17.84 6.37 16.60
N ALA A 520 -17.24 5.26 16.22
CA ALA A 520 -16.85 4.22 17.17
C ALA A 520 -15.61 4.66 17.97
N ASP A 521 -15.28 3.95 19.05
CA ASP A 521 -13.93 4.05 19.61
C ASP A 521 -12.93 3.58 18.54
N PRO A 522 -12.02 4.44 18.06
CA PRO A 522 -11.10 4.08 17.01
C PRO A 522 -10.22 2.88 17.38
N ASN A 523 -9.96 2.61 18.66
CA ASN A 523 -9.19 1.42 19.08
C ASN A 523 -9.91 0.09 18.78
N GLY A 524 -11.24 0.10 18.73
CA GLY A 524 -12.04 -1.08 18.36
C GLY A 524 -12.24 -1.25 16.85
N VAL A 525 -11.94 -0.22 16.05
CA VAL A 525 -12.23 -0.19 14.61
C VAL A 525 -11.50 -1.28 13.85
N ARG A 526 -10.21 -1.51 14.13
CA ARG A 526 -9.44 -2.60 13.50
C ARG A 526 -10.16 -3.94 13.62
N ALA A 527 -10.52 -4.33 14.85
CA ALA A 527 -11.17 -5.61 15.11
C ALA A 527 -12.56 -5.70 14.47
N ALA A 528 -13.36 -4.63 14.58
CA ALA A 528 -14.69 -4.57 14.00
C ALA A 528 -14.65 -4.69 12.47
N VAL A 529 -13.77 -3.93 11.81
CA VAL A 529 -13.62 -3.92 10.35
C VAL A 529 -13.11 -5.26 9.83
N MET A 530 -12.07 -5.84 10.45
CA MET A 530 -11.58 -7.17 10.04
C MET A 530 -12.65 -8.26 10.20
N ALA A 531 -13.53 -8.15 11.19
CA ALA A 531 -14.61 -9.11 11.40
C ALA A 531 -15.76 -8.94 10.40
N GLY A 532 -16.12 -7.70 10.06
CA GLY A 532 -17.35 -7.38 9.34
C GLY A 532 -17.19 -6.96 7.87
N SER A 533 -16.00 -6.57 7.41
CA SER A 533 -15.83 -6.12 6.01
C SER A 533 -15.64 -7.28 5.02
N GLY A 534 -15.92 -6.99 3.74
CA GLY A 534 -15.81 -7.93 2.64
C GLY A 534 -17.04 -8.84 2.49
N THR A 535 -16.89 -9.84 1.62
CA THR A 535 -17.96 -10.78 1.27
C THR A 535 -18.20 -11.85 2.34
N GLY A 536 -19.37 -12.48 2.31
CA GLY A 536 -19.72 -13.60 3.18
C GLY A 536 -20.11 -13.21 4.62
N LYS A 537 -20.28 -11.90 4.88
CA LYS A 537 -20.66 -11.36 6.20
C LYS A 537 -22.16 -11.10 6.33
N LEU A 538 -22.87 -11.10 5.20
CA LEU A 538 -24.31 -10.91 5.10
C LEU A 538 -24.99 -12.27 4.83
N PRO A 539 -26.20 -12.53 5.35
CA PRO A 539 -26.86 -13.84 5.26
C PRO A 539 -27.62 -14.01 3.93
N PHE A 540 -26.90 -14.15 2.81
CA PHE A 540 -27.47 -14.24 1.44
C PHE A 540 -27.17 -15.51 0.68
#